data_AF-A0A6J6UYA6-F1
#
_entry.id   AF-A0A6J6UYA6-F1
#
_cell.length_a   1.000
_cell.length_b   1.000
_cell.length_c   1.000
_cell.angle_alpha   90.00
_cell.angle_beta   90.00
_cell.angle_gamma   90.00
#
_symmetry.space_group_name_H-M   'P 1'
#
loop_
_entity.id
_entity.type
_entity.pdbx_description
1 polymer ?
#
loop_
_entity_poly.entity_id
_entity_poly.type
_entity_poly.pdbx_seq_one_letter_code
_entity_poly.pdbx_strand_id
1 'polypeptide(L)' 'MPSPMWVPVLMFTLLGIGIIVILLNYVQLLPGATDNWYLLLGLGFILGGIITATQFR' A
#
# COMPACT_ATOMS: atom_id res chain seq x y z
N MET A 1 -4.78 24.29 -13.29
CA MET A 1 -3.56 23.50 -13.56
C MET A 1 -3.97 22.05 -13.42
N PRO A 2 -3.90 21.21 -14.46
CA PRO A 2 -4.32 19.81 -14.35
C PRO A 2 -3.53 19.14 -13.23
N SER A 3 -4.19 18.40 -12.36
CA SER A 3 -3.51 17.63 -11.32
C SER A 3 -2.48 16.70 -12.00
N PRO A 4 -1.20 16.71 -11.59
CA PRO A 4 -0.18 15.89 -12.23
C PRO A 4 -0.59 14.42 -12.14
N MET A 5 -0.71 13.75 -13.30
CA MET A 5 -1.15 12.34 -13.37
C MET A 5 -0.27 11.37 -12.56
N TRP A 6 0.91 11.80 -12.11
CA TRP A 6 1.77 11.05 -11.20
C TRP A 6 1.15 10.84 -9.82
N VAL A 7 0.28 11.74 -9.34
CA VAL A 7 -0.42 11.61 -8.04
C VAL A 7 -1.38 10.41 -8.03
N PRO A 8 -2.29 10.25 -9.00
CA PRO A 8 -3.12 9.05 -9.10
C PRO A 8 -2.31 7.76 -9.27
N VAL A 9 -1.23 7.80 -10.05
CA VAL A 9 -0.37 6.63 -10.26
C VAL A 9 0.31 6.22 -8.95
N LEU A 10 0.87 7.16 -8.18
CA LEU A 10 1.46 6.89 -6.87
C LEU A 10 0.41 6.38 -5.85
N MET A 11 -0.79 6.94 -5.87
CA MET A 11 -1.88 6.52 -4.99
C MET A 11 -2.30 5.07 -5.25
N PHE A 12 -2.56 4.71 -6.51
CA PHE A 12 -2.97 3.34 -6.87
C PHE A 12 -1.84 2.34 -6.70
N THR A 13 -0.59 2.73 -6.94
CA THR A 13 0.56 1.83 -6.71
C THR A 13 0.80 1.58 -5.22
N LEU A 14 0.77 2.59 -4.35
CA LEU A 14 0.92 2.36 -2.90
C LEU A 14 -0.23 1.52 -2.33
N LEU A 15 -1.48 1.81 -2.72
CA LEU A 15 -2.65 1.04 -2.28
C LEU A 15 -2.60 -0.40 -2.82
N GLY A 16 -2.30 -0.57 -4.10
CA GLY A 16 -2.17 -1.89 -4.72
C GLY A 16 -1.07 -2.74 -4.09
N ILE A 17 0.10 -2.15 -3.86
CA ILE A 17 1.23 -2.83 -3.20
C ILE A 17 0.88 -3.16 -1.75
N GLY A 18 0.25 -2.26 -1.01
CA GLY A 18 -0.19 -2.53 0.36
C GLY A 18 -1.15 -3.71 0.45
N ILE A 19 -2.11 -3.79 -0.47
CA ILE A 19 -3.05 -4.93 -0.57
C ILE A 19 -2.29 -6.22 -0.90
N ILE A 20 -1.37 -6.19 -1.87
CA ILE A 20 -0.59 -7.37 -2.26
C ILE A 20 0.26 -7.87 -1.09
N VAL A 21 0.91 -6.98 -0.33
CA VAL A 21 1.71 -7.35 0.85
C VAL A 21 0.83 -8.02 1.91
N ILE A 22 -0.35 -7.47 2.19
CA ILE A 22 -1.30 -8.08 3.14
C ILE A 22 -1.76 -9.44 2.65
N LEU A 23 -2.12 -9.58 1.38
CA LEU A 23 -2.56 -10.85 0.79
C LEU A 23 -1.46 -11.90 0.84
N LEU A 24 -0.23 -11.56 0.45
CA LEU A 24 0.90 -12.49 0.46
C LEU A 24 1.26 -12.93 1.89
N ASN A 25 1.15 -12.04 2.87
CA ASN A 25 1.31 -12.39 4.28
C ASN A 25 0.20 -13.32 4.77
N TYR A 26 -1.05 -13.07 4.37
CA TYR A 26 -2.21 -13.85 4.80
C TYR A 26 -2.25 -15.25 4.17
N VAL A 27 -1.79 -15.38 2.93
CA VAL A 27 -1.65 -16.68 2.22
C VAL A 27 -0.45 -17.48 2.76
N GLN A 28 0.30 -16.94 3.74
CA GLN A 28 1.52 -17.55 4.30
C GLN A 28 2.56 -17.89 3.21
N LEU A 29 2.55 -17.15 2.10
CA LEU A 29 3.47 -17.35 0.99
C LEU A 29 4.86 -16.76 1.30
N LEU A 30 4.96 -15.92 2.33
CA LEU A 30 6.22 -15.41 2.85
C LEU A 30 6.81 -16.37 3.90
N PRO A 31 8.13 -16.61 3.85
CA PRO A 31 8.81 -17.43 4.86
C PRO A 31 8.81 -16.68 6.20
N GLY A 32 8.10 -17.25 7.17
CA GLY A 32 7.83 -16.63 8.48
C GLY A 32 6.32 -16.56 8.70
N ALA A 33 5.79 -17.54 9.45
CA ALA A 33 4.37 -17.65 9.80
C ALA A 33 3.81 -16.28 10.23
N THR A 34 2.64 -15.89 9.69
CA THR A 34 1.90 -14.62 9.93
C THR A 34 2.59 -13.63 10.86
N ASP A 35 3.70 -13.05 10.41
CA ASP A 35 4.45 -12.11 11.24
C ASP A 35 3.74 -10.75 11.24
N ASN A 36 3.41 -10.25 12.45
CA ASN A 36 2.80 -8.93 12.66
C ASN A 36 3.59 -7.79 12.00
N TRP A 37 4.88 -8.00 11.71
CA TRP A 37 5.72 -7.03 11.02
C TRP A 37 5.28 -6.79 9.57
N TYR A 38 4.88 -7.83 8.84
CA TYR A 38 4.37 -7.69 7.47
C TYR A 38 2.98 -7.06 7.44
N LEU A 39 2.14 -7.33 8.45
CA LEU A 39 0.87 -6.63 8.64
C LEU A 39 1.12 -5.13 8.85
N LEU A 40 2.08 -4.77 9.71
CA LEU A 40 2.45 -3.39 9.98
C LEU A 40 3.01 -2.68 8.72
N LEU A 41 3.80 -3.40 7.92
CA LEU A 41 4.34 -2.92 6.64
C LEU A 41 3.22 -2.68 5.62
N GLY A 42 2.27 -3.62 5.49
CA GLY A 42 1.08 -3.47 4.64
C GLY A 42 0.20 -2.28 5.08
N LEU A 43 0.02 -2.11 6.39
CA LEU A 43 -0.69 -0.97 6.98
C LEU A 43 0.01 0.36 6.69
N GLY A 44 1.34 0.40 6.75
CA GLY A 44 2.16 1.55 6.37
C GLY A 44 2.00 1.93 4.90
N PHE A 45 1.95 0.93 3.99
CA PHE A 45 1.68 1.16 2.57
C PHE A 45 0.27 1.71 2.32
N ILE A 46 -0.75 1.19 3.02
CA ILE A 46 -2.12 1.70 2.93
C ILE A 46 -2.19 3.15 3.43
N LEU A 47 -1.58 3.46 4.57
CA LEU A 47 -1.53 4.82 5.11
C LEU A 47 -0.82 5.78 4.14
N GLY A 48 0.32 5.38 3.57
CA GLY A 48 1.01 6.18 2.55
C GLY A 48 0.15 6.40 1.29
N GLY A 49 -0.61 5.38 0.88
CA GLY A 49 -1.56 5.47 -0.24
C GLY A 49 -2.69 6.46 0.05
N ILE A 50 -3.24 6.46 1.26
CA ILE A 50 -4.28 7.40 1.70
C ILE A 50 -3.74 8.83 1.79
N ILE A 51 -2.53 9.03 2.36
CA ILE A 51 -1.90 10.35 2.41
C ILE A 51 -1.70 10.91 1.00
N THR A 52 -1.22 10.08 0.07
CA THR A 52 -1.09 10.45 -1.35
C THR A 52 -2.45 10.78 -1.98
N ALA A 53 -3.51 10.04 -1.63
CA ALA A 53 -4.88 10.34 -2.05
C ALA A 53 -5.39 11.70 -1.55
N THR A 54 -4.98 12.13 -0.35
CA THR A 54 -5.37 13.46 0.16
C THR A 54 -4.62 14.62 -0.51
N GLN A 55 -3.47 14.35 -1.13
CA GLN A 55 -2.73 15.35 -1.92
C GLN A 55 -3.30 15.51 -3.35
N PHE A 56 -4.34 14.75 -3.69
CA PHE A 56 -5.03 14.82 -4.97
C PHE A 56 -5.85 16.13 -5.03
N ARG A 57 -5.23 17.20 -5.52
CA ARG A 57 -5.90 18.47 -5.86
C ARG A 57 -5.81 18.76 -7.34
#